data_AF-A0A957V792-F1
#
_entry.id   AF-A0A957V792-F1
#
_cell.length_a   1.000
_cell.length_b   1.000
_cell.length_c   1.000
_cell.angle_alpha   90.00
_cell.angle_beta   90.00
_cell.angle_gamma   90.00
#
_symmetry.space_group_name_H-M   'P 1'
#
loop_
_entity.id
_entity.type
_entity.pdbx_description
1 polymer ?
#
loop_
_entity_poly.entity_id
_entity_poly.type
_entity_poly.pdbx_seq_one_letter_code
_entity_poly.pdbx_strand_id
1 'polypeptide(L)'
;WIKREAGGATMTTGTDGLDGSGGRPLAYPVLTKGMGQGETPANINMNYFLGVTSTGVVGADFEDAATGGNHPAWGSTTIAVGEWHHIAATYNGSCWELYLDGSRETLNAAVTTCPNATPEATSIQHAGLAAGIGSTGQLSTGFFAGTIDEARVWNVARSQGEIQSTINVELT
;
A
#
# COMPACT_ATOMS: atom_id res chain seq x y z
N TRP A 1 1.23 10.78 7.61
CA TRP A 1 0.04 10.71 8.50
C TRP A 1 -1.23 10.67 7.67
N ILE A 2 -2.25 9.96 8.16
CA ILE A 2 -3.59 9.96 7.59
C ILE A 2 -4.63 10.24 8.67
N LYS A 3 -5.70 10.94 8.29
CA LYS A 3 -6.93 11.03 9.07
C LYS A 3 -8.07 10.51 8.20
N ARG A 4 -8.44 9.25 8.40
CA ARG A 4 -9.50 8.61 7.61
C ARG A 4 -10.86 9.17 8.00
N GLU A 5 -11.68 9.49 7.02
CA GLU A 5 -13.08 9.88 7.22
C GLU A 5 -14.04 8.73 6.88
N ALA A 6 -15.30 8.88 7.25
CA ALA A 6 -16.34 7.97 6.79
C ALA A 6 -16.52 8.12 5.27
N GLY A 7 -16.50 6.99 4.55
CA GLY A 7 -16.65 6.96 3.09
C GLY A 7 -15.41 6.47 2.36
N GLY A 8 -15.18 7.04 1.18
CA GLY A 8 -14.21 6.53 0.21
C GLY A 8 -14.77 5.39 -0.63
N ALA A 9 -13.99 4.94 -1.60
CA ALA A 9 -14.27 3.73 -2.35
C ALA A 9 -13.01 2.86 -2.34
N THR A 10 -13.18 1.57 -2.09
CA THR A 10 -12.06 0.64 -2.20
C THR A 10 -11.77 0.34 -3.67
N MET A 11 -10.55 -0.12 -3.93
CA MET A 11 -10.12 -0.69 -5.21
C MET A 11 -9.43 -2.03 -4.99
N THR A 12 -9.30 -2.77 -6.10
CA THR A 12 -8.40 -3.92 -6.18
C THR A 12 -7.00 -3.47 -6.59
N THR A 13 -5.98 -4.17 -6.09
CA THR A 13 -4.59 -4.04 -6.56
C THR A 13 -4.23 -4.99 -7.70
N GLY A 14 -5.14 -5.90 -8.09
CA GLY A 14 -4.90 -6.90 -9.13
C GLY A 14 -5.51 -8.24 -8.75
N THR A 15 -5.43 -9.23 -9.64
CA THR A 15 -5.84 -10.61 -9.30
C THR A 15 -4.88 -11.16 -8.25
N ASP A 16 -5.41 -11.79 -7.20
CA ASP A 16 -4.64 -12.30 -6.05
C ASP A 16 -3.95 -11.24 -5.17
N GLY A 17 -4.14 -9.96 -5.48
CA GLY A 17 -3.79 -8.84 -4.61
C GLY A 17 -4.84 -8.57 -3.52
N LEU A 18 -4.91 -7.34 -3.05
CA LEU A 18 -5.99 -6.80 -2.21
C LEU A 18 -7.30 -6.69 -3.02
N ASP A 19 -7.91 -7.85 -3.33
CA ASP A 19 -8.91 -8.01 -4.39
C ASP A 19 -10.32 -8.34 -3.90
N GLY A 20 -10.51 -8.54 -2.59
CA GLY A 20 -11.80 -8.95 -2.02
C GLY A 20 -12.11 -10.44 -2.17
N SER A 21 -11.16 -11.25 -2.67
CA SER A 21 -11.31 -12.69 -2.90
C SER A 21 -10.37 -13.50 -2.00
N GLY A 22 -10.69 -14.78 -1.76
CA GLY A 22 -9.81 -15.67 -0.98
C GLY A 22 -9.53 -15.21 0.47
N GLY A 23 -10.36 -14.33 1.03
CA GLY A 23 -10.14 -13.72 2.36
C GLY A 23 -9.24 -12.48 2.36
N ARG A 24 -8.70 -12.07 1.20
CA ARG A 24 -7.97 -10.81 1.03
C ARG A 24 -8.95 -9.64 0.97
N PRO A 25 -8.73 -8.56 1.72
CA PRO A 25 -9.62 -7.40 1.67
C PRO A 25 -9.33 -6.55 0.43
N LEU A 26 -10.33 -5.80 -0.05
CA LEU A 26 -10.09 -4.64 -0.92
C LEU A 26 -9.42 -3.51 -0.10
N ALA A 27 -8.93 -2.43 -0.73
CA ALA A 27 -8.32 -1.32 0.02
C ALA A 27 -8.61 0.08 -0.54
N TYR A 28 -8.63 1.06 0.35
CA TYR A 28 -8.66 2.49 0.05
C TYR A 28 -7.21 2.96 -0.23
N PRO A 29 -6.90 3.48 -1.43
CA PRO A 29 -5.55 3.87 -1.81
C PRO A 29 -5.11 5.14 -1.08
N VAL A 30 -3.99 5.13 -0.35
CA VAL A 30 -3.43 6.33 0.30
C VAL A 30 -2.23 6.87 -0.49
N LEU A 31 -1.25 6.01 -0.76
CA LEU A 31 -0.03 6.34 -1.49
C LEU A 31 0.26 5.19 -2.45
N THR A 32 0.19 5.46 -3.74
CA THR A 32 0.28 4.42 -4.78
C THR A 32 1.23 4.83 -5.88
N LYS A 33 1.75 3.83 -6.60
CA LYS A 33 2.26 3.97 -7.95
C LYS A 33 1.64 2.86 -8.78
N GLY A 34 0.47 3.19 -9.31
CA GLY A 34 -0.38 2.30 -10.07
C GLY A 34 -1.62 1.78 -9.35
N MET A 35 -2.23 0.80 -9.99
CA MET A 35 -3.44 0.09 -9.62
C MET A 35 -3.41 -1.29 -10.30
N GLY A 36 -4.31 -2.19 -9.93
CA GLY A 36 -4.48 -3.44 -10.65
C GLY A 36 -4.79 -3.18 -12.12
N GLN A 37 -3.90 -3.62 -13.00
CA GLN A 37 -4.08 -3.64 -14.45
C GLN A 37 -3.85 -5.07 -14.96
N GLY A 38 -3.64 -5.24 -16.27
CA GLY A 38 -3.30 -6.55 -16.82
C GLY A 38 -1.79 -6.79 -16.77
N GLU A 39 -1.39 -8.06 -16.67
CA GLU A 39 0.00 -8.52 -16.55
C GLU A 39 0.82 -8.40 -17.85
N THR A 40 0.33 -7.66 -18.85
CA THR A 40 1.01 -7.50 -20.16
C THR A 40 0.76 -6.14 -20.78
N PRO A 41 1.82 -5.36 -21.13
CA PRO A 41 3.26 -5.60 -20.89
C PRO A 41 3.71 -5.44 -19.42
N ALA A 42 4.84 -6.05 -19.01
CA ALA A 42 5.32 -6.00 -17.62
C ALA A 42 5.46 -4.56 -17.05
N ASN A 43 5.72 -3.57 -17.89
CA ASN A 43 5.80 -2.17 -17.44
C ASN A 43 4.43 -1.55 -17.08
N ILE A 44 3.32 -2.28 -17.18
CA ILE A 44 2.02 -1.85 -16.65
C ILE A 44 1.66 -2.55 -15.33
N ASN A 45 2.62 -3.20 -14.67
CA ASN A 45 2.41 -3.72 -13.33
C ASN A 45 2.50 -2.59 -12.28
N MET A 46 1.79 -2.73 -11.18
CA MET A 46 1.76 -1.79 -10.06
C MET A 46 3.07 -1.89 -9.27
N ASN A 47 3.73 -0.74 -9.07
CA ASN A 47 5.01 -0.71 -8.39
C ASN A 47 4.85 -0.80 -6.87
N TYR A 48 3.92 -0.02 -6.30
CA TYR A 48 3.59 -0.11 -4.89
C TYR A 48 2.18 0.39 -4.61
N PHE A 49 1.58 -0.18 -3.56
CA PHE A 49 0.36 0.28 -2.93
C PHE A 49 0.60 0.39 -1.42
N LEU A 50 0.13 1.49 -0.82
CA LEU A 50 -0.06 1.64 0.61
C LEU A 50 -1.45 2.25 0.84
N GLY A 51 -2.21 1.67 1.76
CA GLY A 51 -3.58 2.10 2.02
C GLY A 51 -4.16 1.55 3.31
N VAL A 52 -5.47 1.75 3.46
CA VAL A 52 -6.28 1.14 4.53
C VAL A 52 -7.18 0.10 3.89
N THR A 53 -7.19 -1.13 4.40
CA THR A 53 -8.04 -2.19 3.85
C THR A 53 -9.52 -1.92 4.12
N SER A 54 -10.41 -2.67 3.47
CA SER A 54 -11.85 -2.64 3.72
C SER A 54 -12.20 -3.09 5.15
N THR A 55 -11.30 -3.85 5.79
CA THR A 55 -11.39 -4.25 7.21
C THR A 55 -10.81 -3.22 8.17
N GLY A 56 -10.27 -2.11 7.66
CA GLY A 56 -9.79 -1.00 8.46
C GLY A 56 -8.37 -1.15 9.00
N VAL A 57 -7.53 -2.03 8.44
CA VAL A 57 -6.13 -2.20 8.86
C VAL A 57 -5.17 -1.62 7.81
N VAL A 58 -3.89 -1.47 8.14
CA VAL A 58 -2.86 -1.11 7.14
C VAL A 58 -2.80 -2.19 6.07
N GLY A 59 -2.80 -1.80 4.79
CA GLY A 59 -2.63 -2.69 3.65
C GLY A 59 -1.54 -2.18 2.70
N ALA A 60 -0.76 -3.10 2.14
CA ALA A 60 0.26 -2.84 1.15
C ALA A 60 0.27 -3.94 0.09
N ASP A 61 0.80 -3.63 -1.09
CA ASP A 61 0.96 -4.59 -2.17
C ASP A 61 2.00 -4.08 -3.19
N PHE A 62 2.54 -4.99 -4.00
CA PHE A 62 3.25 -4.70 -5.24
C PHE A 62 3.06 -5.88 -6.21
N GLU A 63 3.18 -5.59 -7.50
CA GLU A 63 3.31 -6.64 -8.53
C GLU A 63 4.79 -6.86 -8.85
N ASP A 64 5.22 -8.12 -8.90
CA ASP A 64 6.61 -8.45 -9.10
C ASP A 64 7.07 -8.37 -10.57
N ALA A 65 8.34 -8.03 -10.77
CA ALA A 65 8.94 -7.83 -12.09
C ALA A 65 9.15 -9.14 -12.88
N ALA A 66 9.11 -10.30 -12.22
CA ALA A 66 9.45 -11.58 -12.83
C ALA A 66 8.24 -12.26 -13.47
N THR A 67 7.08 -12.12 -12.83
CA THR A 67 5.85 -12.85 -13.13
C THR A 67 4.63 -11.95 -13.23
N GLY A 68 4.69 -10.71 -12.72
CA GLY A 68 3.53 -9.84 -12.55
C GLY A 68 2.69 -10.17 -11.31
N GLY A 69 3.01 -11.25 -10.60
CA GLY A 69 2.25 -11.68 -9.43
C GLY A 69 2.17 -10.61 -8.34
N ASN A 70 0.97 -10.46 -7.75
CA ASN A 70 0.73 -9.60 -6.59
C ASN A 70 1.29 -10.23 -5.30
N HIS A 71 1.75 -9.39 -4.38
CA HIS A 71 2.31 -9.79 -3.08
C HIS A 71 1.68 -8.98 -1.93
N PRO A 72 0.36 -9.14 -1.68
CA PRO A 72 -0.34 -8.30 -0.72
C PRO A 72 0.06 -8.62 0.72
N ALA A 73 0.15 -7.58 1.53
CA ALA A 73 0.33 -7.64 2.97
C ALA A 73 -0.71 -6.77 3.67
N TRP A 74 -1.27 -7.25 4.78
CA TRP A 74 -2.11 -6.43 5.65
C TRP A 74 -1.95 -6.78 7.12
N GLY A 75 -2.14 -5.78 7.95
CA GLY A 75 -1.99 -5.86 9.40
C GLY A 75 -3.19 -6.51 10.09
N SER A 76 -3.31 -6.23 11.38
CA SER A 76 -4.39 -6.77 12.22
C SER A 76 -4.99 -5.71 13.16
N THR A 77 -4.31 -4.58 13.37
CA THR A 77 -4.82 -3.50 14.20
C THR A 77 -5.71 -2.56 13.40
N THR A 78 -6.95 -2.38 13.86
CA THR A 78 -7.91 -1.47 13.23
C THR A 78 -7.50 -0.02 13.44
N ILE A 79 -7.57 0.77 12.37
CA ILE A 79 -7.38 2.21 12.32
C ILE A 79 -8.71 2.90 12.59
N ALA A 80 -8.78 3.74 13.62
CA ALA A 80 -9.98 4.46 13.98
C ALA A 80 -10.33 5.53 12.93
N VAL A 81 -11.63 5.72 12.67
CA VAL A 81 -12.12 6.77 11.78
C VAL A 81 -12.18 8.09 12.53
N GLY A 82 -11.76 9.18 11.89
CA GLY A 82 -11.77 10.52 12.46
C GLY A 82 -10.57 10.85 13.33
N GLU A 83 -9.61 9.94 13.45
CA GLU A 83 -8.37 10.11 14.21
C GLU A 83 -7.14 10.11 13.30
N TRP A 84 -6.10 10.83 13.73
CA TRP A 84 -4.82 10.84 13.03
C TRP A 84 -4.04 9.58 13.39
N HIS A 85 -3.62 8.85 12.35
CA HIS A 85 -2.73 7.72 12.47
C HIS A 85 -1.61 7.83 11.45
N HIS A 86 -0.44 7.30 11.79
CA HIS A 86 0.62 7.11 10.83
C HIS A 86 0.62 5.66 10.34
N ILE A 87 0.59 5.48 9.02
CA ILE A 87 0.74 4.17 8.39
C ILE A 87 2.05 4.12 7.60
N ALA A 88 2.74 2.99 7.65
CA ALA A 88 3.91 2.75 6.81
C ALA A 88 4.02 1.27 6.42
N ALA A 89 4.67 1.04 5.29
CA ALA A 89 5.12 -0.27 4.83
C ALA A 89 6.59 -0.18 4.45
N THR A 90 7.35 -1.22 4.76
CA THR A 90 8.73 -1.38 4.30
C THR A 90 8.91 -2.75 3.69
N TYR A 91 9.76 -2.81 2.66
CA TYR A 91 10.12 -4.03 1.99
C TYR A 91 11.63 -4.04 1.76
N ASN A 92 12.32 -5.02 2.34
CA ASN A 92 13.79 -5.09 2.29
C ASN A 92 14.35 -5.89 1.10
N GLY A 93 13.52 -6.17 0.09
CA GLY A 93 13.83 -7.07 -1.02
C GLY A 93 13.52 -8.53 -0.75
N SER A 94 13.09 -8.87 0.46
CA SER A 94 12.68 -10.23 0.85
C SER A 94 11.36 -10.24 1.58
N CYS A 95 11.22 -9.44 2.64
CA CYS A 95 10.09 -9.47 3.56
C CYS A 95 9.41 -8.10 3.74
N TRP A 96 8.10 -8.17 3.98
CA TRP A 96 7.26 -7.06 4.41
C TRP A 96 7.39 -6.77 5.90
N GLU A 97 7.40 -5.50 6.25
CA GLU A 97 6.98 -5.02 7.56
C GLU A 97 5.95 -3.89 7.39
N LEU A 98 4.86 -3.95 8.16
CA LEU A 98 3.87 -2.88 8.23
C LEU A 98 3.94 -2.21 9.61
N TYR A 99 3.56 -0.94 9.67
CA TYR A 99 3.58 -0.16 10.89
C TYR A 99 2.34 0.72 11.02
N LEU A 100 1.78 0.75 12.23
CA LEU A 100 0.74 1.67 12.68
C LEU A 100 1.30 2.50 13.85
N ASP A 101 1.27 3.82 13.72
CA ASP A 101 1.78 4.77 14.72
C ASP A 101 3.23 4.48 15.17
N GLY A 102 4.05 4.04 14.21
CA GLY A 102 5.46 3.68 14.43
C GLY A 102 5.67 2.33 15.13
N SER A 103 4.60 1.62 15.45
CA SER A 103 4.65 0.26 16.01
C SER A 103 4.52 -0.77 14.90
N ARG A 104 5.37 -1.81 14.92
CA ARG A 104 5.30 -2.91 13.95
C ARG A 104 3.99 -3.69 14.12
N GLU A 105 3.27 -3.86 13.03
CA GLU A 105 2.04 -4.64 12.95
C GLU A 105 2.34 -6.15 12.95
N THR A 106 1.42 -6.92 13.53
CA THR A 106 1.32 -8.36 13.22
C THR A 106 0.57 -8.51 11.91
N LEU A 107 1.20 -9.12 10.91
CA LEU A 107 0.55 -9.41 9.63
C LEU A 107 -0.49 -10.52 9.79
N ASN A 108 -1.55 -10.46 9.00
CA ASN A 108 -2.54 -11.51 8.95
C ASN A 108 -1.89 -12.86 8.56
N ALA A 109 -2.37 -13.97 9.14
CA ALA A 109 -1.80 -15.30 8.91
C ALA A 109 -1.87 -15.78 7.46
N ALA A 110 -2.75 -15.21 6.63
CA ALA A 110 -2.83 -15.51 5.20
C ALA A 110 -1.77 -14.78 4.36
N VAL A 111 -1.05 -13.80 4.94
CA VAL A 111 0.00 -13.04 4.25
C VAL A 111 1.27 -13.89 4.13
N THR A 112 1.85 -13.94 2.94
CA THR A 112 3.22 -14.42 2.77
C THR A 112 4.17 -13.30 3.17
N THR A 113 4.68 -13.33 4.40
CA THR A 113 5.53 -12.24 4.94
C THR A 113 6.81 -12.02 4.13
N CYS A 114 7.42 -13.10 3.62
CA CYS A 114 8.68 -13.05 2.87
C CYS A 114 8.52 -13.65 1.48
N PRO A 115 7.91 -12.93 0.53
CA PRO A 115 7.70 -13.45 -0.82
C PRO A 115 9.01 -13.62 -1.61
N ASN A 116 10.10 -12.96 -1.21
CA ASN A 116 11.38 -12.96 -1.95
C ASN A 116 11.21 -12.55 -3.43
N ALA A 117 10.47 -11.46 -3.65
CA ALA A 117 10.11 -10.96 -4.96
C ALA A 117 10.64 -9.54 -5.16
N THR A 118 10.77 -9.10 -6.42
CA THR A 118 11.26 -7.76 -6.76
C THR A 118 10.10 -6.94 -7.31
N PRO A 119 9.72 -5.80 -6.69
CA PRO A 119 8.69 -4.92 -7.23
C PRO A 119 9.01 -4.43 -8.65
N GLU A 120 7.98 -4.24 -9.49
CA GLU A 120 8.17 -3.75 -10.87
C GLU A 120 8.75 -2.33 -10.93
N ALA A 121 10.06 -2.24 -11.16
CA ALA A 121 10.79 -0.97 -11.24
C ALA A 121 10.57 -0.21 -12.55
N THR A 122 10.15 -0.87 -13.62
CA THR A 122 9.93 -0.26 -14.95
C THR A 122 8.51 0.27 -15.17
N SER A 123 7.66 0.20 -14.14
CA SER A 123 6.25 0.59 -14.21
C SER A 123 6.04 2.02 -14.75
N ILE A 124 5.29 2.13 -15.84
CA ILE A 124 4.80 3.39 -16.42
C ILE A 124 3.49 3.85 -15.79
N GLN A 125 2.96 3.13 -14.79
CA GLN A 125 1.81 3.61 -14.03
C GLN A 125 2.17 4.84 -13.18
N HIS A 126 1.18 5.67 -12.88
CA HIS A 126 1.38 6.97 -12.27
C HIS A 126 1.35 6.89 -10.74
N ALA A 127 2.10 7.77 -10.09
CA ALA A 127 2.00 7.94 -8.65
C ALA A 127 0.70 8.66 -8.28
N GLY A 128 0.05 8.22 -7.21
CA GLY A 128 -1.21 8.77 -6.71
C GLY A 128 -1.18 9.01 -5.21
N LEU A 129 -1.78 10.12 -4.79
CA LEU A 129 -2.19 10.36 -3.40
C LEU A 129 -3.71 10.24 -3.34
N ALA A 130 -4.20 9.47 -2.37
CA ALA A 130 -5.62 9.17 -2.18
C ALA A 130 -6.33 8.49 -3.37
N ALA A 131 -5.61 8.00 -4.38
CA ALA A 131 -6.16 7.38 -5.59
C ALA A 131 -5.18 6.36 -6.19
N GLY A 132 -5.69 5.44 -7.02
CA GLY A 132 -4.88 4.64 -7.95
C GLY A 132 -4.97 5.23 -9.36
N ILE A 133 -3.84 5.31 -10.07
CA ILE A 133 -3.77 5.89 -11.42
C ILE A 133 -2.93 4.98 -12.31
N GLY A 134 -3.54 4.38 -13.33
CA GLY A 134 -2.81 3.42 -14.16
C GLY A 134 -2.05 4.04 -15.33
N SER A 135 -1.57 3.17 -16.22
CA SER A 135 -0.59 3.50 -17.26
C SER A 135 -1.02 4.57 -18.25
N THR A 136 -2.32 4.72 -18.54
CA THR A 136 -2.81 5.77 -19.46
C THR A 136 -3.25 7.05 -18.75
N GLY A 137 -3.01 7.14 -17.43
CA GLY A 137 -3.49 8.25 -16.60
C GLY A 137 -4.95 8.09 -16.15
N GLN A 138 -5.58 6.94 -16.43
CA GLN A 138 -6.94 6.69 -16.00
C GLN A 138 -7.01 6.49 -14.48
N LEU A 139 -8.01 7.10 -13.85
CA LEU A 139 -8.26 6.95 -12.42
C LEU A 139 -8.96 5.61 -12.13
N SER A 140 -8.51 4.95 -11.08
CA SER A 140 -9.27 3.90 -10.40
C SER A 140 -10.59 4.47 -9.88
N THR A 141 -11.62 3.64 -9.77
CA THR A 141 -12.86 4.01 -9.07
C THR A 141 -12.68 4.11 -7.55
N GLY A 142 -11.58 3.55 -7.01
CA GLY A 142 -11.25 3.63 -5.59
C GLY A 142 -10.50 4.90 -5.22
N PHE A 143 -10.86 5.48 -4.08
CA PHE A 143 -10.24 6.66 -3.50
C PHE A 143 -10.30 6.64 -1.98
N PHE A 144 -9.31 7.24 -1.34
CA PHE A 144 -9.30 7.45 0.11
C PHE A 144 -10.05 8.75 0.46
N ALA A 145 -11.05 8.63 1.32
CA ALA A 145 -11.71 9.78 1.93
C ALA A 145 -11.01 10.14 3.24
N GLY A 146 -10.38 11.31 3.28
CA GLY A 146 -9.72 11.81 4.47
C GLY A 146 -8.64 12.84 4.15
N THR A 147 -7.83 13.13 5.16
CA THR A 147 -6.66 14.02 5.03
C THR A 147 -5.38 13.20 5.04
N ILE A 148 -4.41 13.59 4.22
CA ILE A 148 -3.06 13.04 4.20
C ILE A 148 -2.11 14.19 4.53
N ASP A 149 -1.13 13.92 5.37
CA ASP A 149 -0.06 14.85 5.69
C ASP A 149 1.29 14.15 5.60
N GLU A 150 2.30 14.85 5.09
CA GLU A 150 3.69 14.38 5.07
C GLU A 150 3.91 13.01 4.36
N ALA A 151 3.50 12.89 3.10
CA ALA A 151 3.66 11.65 2.32
C ALA A 151 5.13 11.44 1.86
N ARG A 152 5.65 10.22 2.02
CA ARG A 152 7.06 9.88 1.79
C ARG A 152 7.22 8.54 1.08
N VAL A 153 8.22 8.46 0.21
CA VAL A 153 8.69 7.22 -0.42
C VAL A 153 10.22 7.21 -0.32
N TRP A 154 10.79 6.09 0.12
CA TRP A 154 12.24 5.89 0.20
C TRP A 154 12.69 4.80 -0.75
N ASN A 155 13.93 4.90 -1.22
CA ASN A 155 14.61 3.84 -1.98
C ASN A 155 15.33 2.82 -1.09
N VAL A 156 15.15 2.90 0.23
CA VAL A 156 15.71 2.01 1.23
C VAL A 156 14.63 1.58 2.22
N ALA A 157 14.67 0.33 2.67
CA ALA A 157 13.80 -0.13 3.74
C ALA A 157 14.19 0.57 5.05
N ARG A 158 13.27 1.37 5.60
CA ARG A 158 13.45 2.03 6.90
C ARG A 158 13.25 0.99 8.01
N SER A 159 14.10 1.03 9.03
CA SER A 159 13.87 0.27 10.25
C SER A 159 12.75 0.89 11.11
N GLN A 160 12.20 0.13 12.04
CA GLN A 160 11.20 0.64 12.98
C GLN A 160 11.70 1.88 13.74
N GLY A 161 12.93 1.84 14.28
CA GLY A 161 13.49 2.95 15.03
C GLY A 161 13.66 4.21 14.16
N GLU A 162 14.05 4.03 12.90
CA GLU A 162 14.13 5.14 11.94
C GLU A 162 12.76 5.75 11.63
N ILE A 163 11.72 4.93 11.45
CA ILE A 163 10.34 5.40 11.28
C ILE A 163 9.93 6.20 12.52
N GLN A 164 10.07 5.65 13.72
CA GLN A 164 9.71 6.32 14.97
C GLN A 164 10.44 7.66 15.15
N SER A 165 11.72 7.72 14.79
CA SER A 165 12.52 8.95 14.91
C SER A 165 12.11 10.06 13.94
N THR A 166 11.43 9.74 12.84
CA THR A 166 11.11 10.69 11.75
C THR A 166 9.61 10.89 11.53
N ILE A 167 8.77 10.13 12.24
CA ILE A 167 7.31 10.12 12.08
C ILE A 167 6.67 11.50 12.30
N ASN A 168 7.25 12.32 13.19
CA ASN A 168 6.78 13.66 13.56
C ASN A 168 7.71 14.79 13.09
N VAL A 169 8.67 14.49 12.21
CA VAL A 169 9.54 15.50 11.61
C VAL A 169 8.89 15.99 10.32
N GLU A 170 8.73 17.30 10.12
CA GLU A 170 8.18 17.87 8.88
C GLU A 170 9.15 17.76 7.70
N LEU A 171 8.62 17.60 6.48
CA LEU A 171 9.38 17.74 5.24
C LEU A 171 9.62 19.23 4.96
N THR A 172 10.87 19.59 4.71
CA THR A 172 11.30 20.94 4.34
C THR A 172 11.71 21.01 2.87
#